data_AF-A0A6B0B7H8-F1
#
_entry.id   AF-A0A6B0B7H8-F1
#
_cell.length_a   1.000
_cell.length_b   1.000
_cell.length_c   1.000
_cell.angle_alpha   90.00
_cell.angle_beta   90.00
_cell.angle_gamma   90.00
#
_symmetry.space_group_name_H-M   'P 1'
#
loop_
_entity.id
_entity.type
_entity.pdbx_description
1 polymer ?
#
loop_
_entity_poly.entity_id
_entity_poly.type
_entity_poly.pdbx_seq_one_letter_code
_entity_poly.pdbx_strand_id
1 'polypeptide(L)' 'MIHELGTVGMVCPFPLIEAQKKMATLQSGDELKIDFDCTQATEA' A
#
# COMPACT_ATOMS: atom_id res chain seq x y z
N MET A 1 7.01 13.09 5.45
CA MET A 1 7.60 12.83 4.11
C MET A 1 6.67 11.88 3.35
N ILE A 2 6.51 12.04 2.03
CA ILE A 2 5.64 11.14 1.24
C ILE A 2 6.49 9.97 0.71
N HIS A 3 6.06 8.75 1.00
CA HIS A 3 6.63 7.50 0.49
C HIS A 3 5.68 6.88 -0.52
N GLU A 4 6.17 6.45 -1.66
CA GLU A 4 5.37 5.78 -2.69
C GLU A 4 5.58 4.26 -2.67
N LEU A 5 4.50 3.51 -2.89
CA LEU A 5 4.50 2.05 -3.00
C LEU A 5 3.68 1.63 -4.23
N GLY A 6 4.37 1.12 -5.26
CA GLY A 6 3.73 0.59 -6.46
C GLY A 6 3.35 -0.88 -6.29
N THR A 7 2.05 -1.19 -6.39
CA THR A 7 1.50 -2.56 -6.29
C THR A 7 0.62 -2.93 -7.47
N VAL A 8 0.63 -2.13 -8.54
CA VAL A 8 -0.08 -2.40 -9.79
C VAL A 8 0.32 -3.77 -10.35
N GLY A 9 -0.67 -4.57 -10.73
CA GLY A 9 -0.50 -5.94 -11.22
C GLY A 9 -0.41 -7.00 -10.12
N MET A 10 -0.35 -6.61 -8.84
CA MET A 10 -0.43 -7.57 -7.74
C MET A 10 -1.89 -7.94 -7.45
N VAL A 11 -2.16 -9.24 -7.43
CA VAL A 11 -3.46 -9.75 -7.02
C VAL A 11 -3.63 -9.65 -5.50
N CYS A 12 -4.85 -9.45 -5.05
CA CYS A 12 -5.17 -9.48 -3.62
C CYS A 12 -4.80 -10.86 -3.01
N PRO A 13 -4.24 -10.93 -1.78
CA PRO A 13 -4.04 -9.86 -0.79
C PRO A 13 -2.65 -9.20 -0.80
N PHE A 14 -1.81 -9.45 -1.80
CA PHE A 14 -0.41 -9.03 -1.80
C PHE A 14 -0.18 -7.51 -1.67
N PRO A 15 -0.98 -6.61 -2.33
CA PRO A 15 -0.86 -5.17 -2.12
C PRO A 15 -0.94 -4.75 -0.65
N LEU A 16 -1.87 -5.36 0.12
CA LEU A 16 -2.10 -5.03 1.52
C LEU A 16 -0.96 -5.50 2.42
N ILE A 17 -0.37 -6.65 2.11
CA ILE A 17 0.78 -7.19 2.86
C ILE A 17 1.99 -6.26 2.69
N GLU A 18 2.27 -5.80 1.48
CA GLU A 18 3.38 -4.89 1.22
C GLU A 18 3.14 -3.51 1.83
N ALA A 19 1.90 -3.01 1.78
CA ALA A 19 1.51 -1.78 2.46
C ALA A 19 1.78 -1.88 3.97
N GLN A 20 1.35 -2.97 4.62
CA GLN A 20 1.54 -3.18 6.06
C GLN A 20 3.04 -3.22 6.43
N LYS A 21 3.87 -3.92 5.64
CA LYS A 21 5.32 -3.94 5.84
C LYS A 21 5.93 -2.55 5.71
N LYS A 22 5.50 -1.77 4.70
CA LYS A 22 6.01 -0.41 4.50
C LYS A 22 5.62 0.49 5.65
N MET A 23 4.37 0.43 6.12
CA MET A 23 3.88 1.19 7.27
C MET A 23 4.70 0.95 8.54
N ALA A 24 5.17 -0.28 8.78
CA ALA A 24 6.02 -0.60 9.92
C ALA A 24 7.39 0.12 9.92
N THR A 25 7.80 0.67 8.76
CA THR A 25 9.06 1.43 8.60
C THR A 25 8.88 2.94 8.61
N LEU A 26 7.64 3.43 8.63
CA LEU A 26 7.33 4.86 8.57
C LEU A 26 7.44 5.53 9.93
N GLN A 27 7.82 6.80 9.92
CA GLN A 27 7.80 7.64 11.11
C GLN A 27 6.46 8.36 11.25
N SER A 28 6.11 8.75 12.48
CA SER A 28 4.91 9.56 12.70
C SER A 28 5.00 10.88 11.93
N GLY A 29 3.96 11.17 11.13
CA GLY A 29 3.93 12.34 10.23
C GLY A 29 4.43 12.05 8.81
N ASP A 30 4.84 10.81 8.53
CA ASP A 30 5.02 10.35 7.15
C ASP A 30 3.69 9.91 6.52
N GLU A 31 3.62 10.06 5.21
CA GLU A 31 2.49 9.66 4.38
C GLU A 31 2.92 8.51 3.47
N LEU A 32 2.01 7.56 3.25
CA LEU A 32 2.19 6.46 2.32
C LEU A 32 1.18 6.56 1.19
N LYS A 33 1.67 6.78 -0.02
CA LYS A 33 0.86 6.74 -1.25
C LYS A 33 1.03 5.37 -1.90
N ILE A 34 -0.08 4.68 -2.14
CA ILE A 34 -0.10 3.33 -2.70
C ILE A 34 -0.85 3.35 -4.03
N ASP A 35 -0.17 2.97 -5.10
CA ASP A 35 -0.81 2.77 -6.40
C ASP A 35 -1.17 1.28 -6.52
N PHE A 36 -2.47 0.98 -6.63
CA PHE A 36 -3.01 -0.38 -6.77
C PHE A 36 -4.14 -0.43 -7.80
N ASP A 37 -4.33 -1.59 -8.42
CA ASP A 37 -5.31 -1.84 -9.48
C ASP A 37 -6.27 -3.01 -9.15
N CYS A 38 -6.06 -3.72 -8.04
CA CYS A 38 -6.99 -4.75 -7.55
C CYS A 38 -8.30 -4.09 -7.08
N THR A 39 -9.36 -4.18 -7.88
CA THR A 39 -10.69 -3.63 -7.55
C THR A 39 -11.33 -4.27 -6.31
N GLN A 40 -10.87 -5.46 -5.91
CA GLN A 40 -11.31 -6.15 -4.70
C GLN A 40 -10.66 -5.60 -3.42
N ALA A 41 -9.57 -4.82 -3.52
CA ALA A 41 -8.90 -4.25 -2.36
C ALA A 41 -9.68 -3.08 -1.71
N THR A 42 -10.75 -2.61 -2.36
CA THR A 42 -11.62 -1.50 -1.91
C THR A 42 -13.03 -1.93 -1.58
N GLU A 43 -13.29 -3.22 -1.31
CA GLU A 43 -14.61 -3.61 -0.84
C GLU A 43 -14.94 -2.89 0.48
N ALA A 44 -16.14 -2.27 0.49
CA ALA A 44 -16.63 -1.30 1.47
C ALA A 44 -17.21 -1.94 2.74
#